data_AF-A0A0N1EE99-F1
#
_entry.id   AF-A0A0N1EE99-F1
#
_cell.length_a   1.000
_cell.length_b   1.000
_cell.length_c   1.000
_cell.angle_alpha   90.00
_cell.angle_beta   90.00
_cell.angle_gamma   90.00
#
_symmetry.space_group_name_H-M   'P 1'
#
loop_
_entity.id
_entity.type
_entity.pdbx_description
1 polymer ?
#
loop_
_entity_poly.entity_id
_entity_poly.type
_entity_poly.pdbx_seq_one_letter_code
_entity_poly.pdbx_strand_id
1 'polypeptide(L)'
;MYKSIKNLVMIMVLCLSLEAKDFVVDCAECVIEVGFTDKEVEGFKKEMGEENFYTLADDANYYAYTLREYLKANGIESKSVSRLETHYTTLIFPNAKIDIIKLDRLYEYYLYQKGKKPHKLMDIATPAEEINEYFNIANPKYPKESE
;
A
#
# COMPACT_ATOMS: atom_id res chain seq x y z
N MET A 1 -13.64 62.23 12.54
CA MET A 1 -14.74 61.30 12.89
C MET A 1 -15.18 60.63 11.59
N TYR A 2 -15.21 59.33 11.34
CA TYR A 2 -15.18 58.09 12.13
C TYR A 2 -14.70 57.03 11.11
N LYS A 3 -13.50 56.46 11.26
CA LYS A 3 -13.29 55.07 11.73
C LYS A 3 -14.09 54.02 10.94
N SER A 4 -13.42 53.34 10.00
CA SER A 4 -13.63 51.91 9.70
C SER A 4 -12.40 51.35 8.98
N ILE A 5 -11.33 51.16 9.76
CA ILE A 5 -10.41 50.05 9.55
C ILE A 5 -11.14 48.83 10.11
N LYS A 6 -11.41 47.82 9.29
CA LYS A 6 -11.40 46.39 9.63
C LYS A 6 -12.05 45.59 8.49
N ASN A 7 -11.39 44.49 8.13
CA ASN A 7 -11.87 43.39 7.29
C ASN A 7 -11.60 43.50 5.79
N LEU A 8 -10.33 43.38 5.44
CA LEU A 8 -9.92 42.74 4.18
C LEU A 8 -8.71 41.82 4.43
N VAL A 9 -8.75 41.12 5.57
CA VAL A 9 -7.86 40.00 5.92
C VAL A 9 -8.74 38.81 6.27
N MET A 10 -9.32 38.22 5.24
CA MET A 10 -10.06 36.95 5.21
C MET A 10 -10.53 36.92 3.77
N ILE A 11 -9.84 36.28 2.84
CA ILE A 11 -9.82 34.83 2.72
C ILE A 11 -8.53 34.52 1.95
N MET A 12 -7.44 34.26 2.67
CA MET A 12 -6.41 33.39 2.11
C MET A 12 -6.99 32.00 2.34
N VAL A 13 -7.82 31.52 1.40
CA VAL A 13 -8.13 30.09 1.33
C VAL A 13 -6.75 29.45 1.20
N LEU A 14 -6.27 28.91 2.32
CA LEU A 14 -5.27 27.87 2.33
C LEU A 14 -5.91 26.71 1.55
N CYS A 15 -5.85 26.79 0.22
CA CYS A 15 -5.68 25.61 -0.59
C CYS A 15 -4.30 25.11 -0.19
N LEU A 16 -4.26 24.36 0.92
CA LEU A 16 -3.26 23.35 1.12
C LEU A 16 -3.50 22.38 -0.03
N SER A 17 -2.87 22.68 -1.18
CA SER A 17 -2.64 21.70 -2.21
C SER A 17 -1.93 20.59 -1.48
N LEU A 18 -2.64 19.52 -1.14
CA LEU A 18 -2.04 18.30 -0.65
C LEU A 18 -1.19 17.83 -1.84
N GLU A 19 0.10 18.20 -1.85
CA GLU A 19 0.98 17.81 -2.94
C GLU A 19 1.08 16.30 -2.92
N ALA A 20 0.71 15.69 -4.04
CA ALA A 20 0.90 14.29 -4.31
C ALA A 20 2.35 13.91 -4.00
N LYS A 21 2.56 12.99 -3.06
CA LYS A 21 3.90 12.56 -2.65
C LYS A 21 4.29 11.28 -3.35
N ASP A 22 5.57 11.19 -3.67
CA ASP A 22 6.20 10.00 -4.23
C ASP A 22 6.88 9.19 -3.11
N PHE A 23 6.69 7.87 -3.12
CA PHE A 23 7.47 6.97 -2.29
C PHE A 23 8.61 6.37 -3.13
N VAL A 24 9.86 6.69 -2.78
CA VAL A 24 11.04 6.18 -3.47
C VAL A 24 11.41 4.80 -2.91
N VAL A 25 11.43 3.80 -3.79
CA VAL A 25 11.79 2.42 -3.43
C VAL A 25 13.31 2.26 -3.45
N ASP A 26 13.90 2.29 -2.26
CA ASP A 26 15.33 2.07 -2.04
C ASP A 26 15.58 0.69 -1.41
N CYS A 27 15.50 -0.37 -2.21
CA CYS A 27 15.85 -1.73 -1.81
C CYS A 27 16.47 -2.47 -3.02
N ALA A 28 17.27 -3.50 -2.78
CA ALA A 28 17.76 -4.37 -3.85
C ALA A 28 16.75 -5.47 -4.19
N GLU A 29 16.04 -5.98 -3.19
CA GLU A 29 15.02 -7.01 -3.27
C GLU A 29 14.05 -6.81 -2.11
N CYS A 30 12.79 -6.50 -2.40
CA CYS A 30 11.78 -6.30 -1.36
C CYS A 30 10.35 -6.45 -1.89
N VAL A 31 9.40 -6.53 -0.96
CA VAL A 31 7.96 -6.40 -1.21
C VAL A 31 7.47 -5.08 -0.62
N ILE A 32 6.70 -4.33 -1.40
CA ILE A 32 6.06 -3.09 -0.97
C ILE A 32 4.58 -3.38 -0.71
N GLU A 33 4.13 -3.23 0.53
CA GLU A 33 2.71 -3.26 0.92
C GLU A 33 2.15 -1.84 0.87
N VAL A 34 1.06 -1.64 0.13
CA VAL A 34 0.37 -0.35 0.01
C VAL A 34 -1.00 -0.46 0.65
N GLY A 35 -1.24 0.37 1.67
CA GLY A 35 -2.51 0.43 2.38
C GLY A 35 -3.52 1.38 1.74
N PHE A 36 -4.80 1.11 1.98
CA PHE A 36 -5.93 1.97 1.60
C PHE A 36 -5.94 3.32 2.35
N THR A 37 -6.80 4.22 1.90
CA THR A 37 -7.17 5.49 2.54
C THR A 37 -8.57 5.41 3.18
N ASP A 38 -8.91 6.34 4.08
CA ASP A 38 -10.25 6.40 4.69
C ASP A 38 -11.36 6.50 3.64
N LYS A 39 -11.09 7.26 2.58
CA LYS A 39 -12.03 7.46 1.47
C LYS A 39 -12.26 6.18 0.67
N GLU A 40 -11.23 5.35 0.53
CA GLU A 40 -11.35 4.02 -0.09
C GLU A 40 -12.12 3.06 0.83
N VAL A 41 -11.91 3.09 2.14
CA VAL A 41 -12.70 2.31 3.11
C VAL A 41 -14.18 2.65 3.02
N GLU A 42 -14.52 3.94 3.03
CA GLU A 42 -15.91 4.39 2.85
C GLU A 42 -16.48 3.92 1.51
N GLY A 43 -15.67 4.00 0.44
CA GLY A 43 -16.02 3.49 -0.89
C GLY A 43 -16.33 1.99 -0.88
N PHE A 44 -15.43 1.19 -0.32
CA PHE A 44 -15.59 -0.26 -0.21
C PHE A 44 -16.84 -0.62 0.59
N LYS A 45 -17.02 -0.04 1.79
CA LYS A 45 -18.21 -0.25 2.63
C LYS A 45 -19.51 0.05 1.88
N LYS A 46 -19.52 1.14 1.09
CA LYS A 46 -20.69 1.54 0.30
C LYS A 46 -20.98 0.57 -0.85
N GLU A 47 -19.94 0.02 -1.47
CA GLU A 47 -20.06 -0.87 -2.63
C GLU A 47 -20.50 -2.28 -2.22
N MET A 48 -19.88 -2.87 -1.20
CA MET A 48 -20.11 -4.27 -0.82
C MET A 48 -21.06 -4.47 0.37
N GLY A 49 -21.37 -3.39 1.10
CA GLY A 49 -22.10 -3.45 2.38
C GLY A 49 -21.14 -3.62 3.57
N GLU A 50 -21.51 -3.07 4.73
CA GLU A 50 -20.63 -2.98 5.88
C GLU A 50 -20.26 -4.35 6.49
N GLU A 51 -21.21 -5.29 6.57
CA GLU A 51 -20.94 -6.65 7.07
C GLU A 51 -19.92 -7.38 6.18
N ASN A 52 -20.16 -7.40 4.86
CA ASN A 52 -19.25 -8.00 3.89
C ASN A 52 -17.87 -7.34 3.90
N PHE A 53 -17.82 -6.01 4.09
CA PHE A 53 -16.57 -5.28 4.23
C PHE A 53 -15.75 -5.80 5.40
N TYR A 54 -16.36 -6.02 6.57
CA TYR A 54 -15.62 -6.51 7.73
C TYR A 54 -15.16 -7.97 7.55
N THR A 55 -15.95 -8.83 6.90
CA THR A 55 -15.50 -10.18 6.53
C THR A 55 -14.28 -10.12 5.61
N LEU A 56 -14.34 -9.31 4.54
CA LEU A 56 -13.22 -9.16 3.61
C LEU A 56 -11.99 -8.50 4.25
N ALA A 57 -12.19 -7.61 5.21
CA ALA A 57 -11.09 -7.00 5.96
C ALA A 57 -10.40 -8.01 6.89
N ASP A 58 -11.16 -8.91 7.50
CA ASP A 58 -10.61 -10.00 8.31
C ASP A 58 -9.75 -10.94 7.45
N ASP A 59 -10.26 -11.40 6.30
CA ASP A 59 -9.52 -12.21 5.33
C ASP A 59 -8.25 -11.48 4.85
N ALA A 60 -8.37 -10.20 4.47
CA ALA A 60 -7.24 -9.41 4.00
C ALA A 60 -6.14 -9.26 5.08
N ASN A 61 -6.53 -9.10 6.35
CA ASN A 61 -5.58 -9.03 7.47
C ASN A 61 -4.92 -10.38 7.73
N TYR A 62 -5.68 -11.49 7.67
CA TYR A 62 -5.13 -12.83 7.79
C TYR A 62 -4.12 -13.14 6.69
N TYR A 63 -4.43 -12.81 5.44
CA TYR A 63 -3.52 -13.00 4.31
C TYR A 63 -2.29 -12.09 4.39
N ALA A 64 -2.47 -10.83 4.82
CA ALA A 64 -1.35 -9.92 5.06
C ALA A 64 -0.39 -10.47 6.12
N TYR A 65 -0.92 -11.02 7.22
CA TYR A 65 -0.13 -11.67 8.26
C TYR A 65 0.64 -12.88 7.71
N THR A 66 -0.05 -13.78 7.02
CA THR A 66 0.54 -14.99 6.43
C THR A 66 1.64 -14.65 5.43
N LEU A 67 1.42 -13.65 4.58
CA LEU A 67 2.42 -13.13 3.65
C LEU A 67 3.64 -12.58 4.38
N ARG A 68 3.46 -11.76 5.43
CA ARG A 68 4.58 -11.19 6.20
C ARG A 68 5.43 -12.29 6.85
N GLU A 69 4.82 -13.31 7.43
CA GLU A 69 5.57 -14.43 8.01
C GLU A 69 6.30 -15.26 6.95
N TYR A 70 5.71 -15.44 5.76
CA TYR A 70 6.38 -16.07 4.63
C TYR A 70 7.61 -15.27 4.15
N LEU A 71 7.46 -13.96 3.94
CA LEU A 71 8.56 -13.08 3.53
C LEU A 71 9.70 -13.11 4.56
N LYS A 72 9.36 -13.01 5.84
CA LYS A 72 10.30 -13.10 6.95
C LYS A 72 11.04 -14.44 7.01
N ALA A 73 10.33 -15.57 6.84
CA ALA A 73 10.94 -16.90 6.82
C ALA A 73 11.97 -17.04 5.68
N ASN A 74 11.75 -16.35 4.55
CA ASN A 74 12.63 -16.35 3.39
C ASN A 74 13.64 -15.19 3.36
N GLY A 75 13.68 -14.35 4.40
CA GLY A 75 14.63 -13.23 4.49
C GLY A 75 14.36 -12.08 3.50
N ILE A 76 13.13 -11.98 2.99
CA ILE A 76 12.72 -10.94 2.04
C ILE A 76 12.26 -9.72 2.84
N GLU A 77 12.85 -8.56 2.55
CA GLU A 77 12.45 -7.29 3.16
C GLU A 77 11.02 -6.93 2.74
N SER A 78 10.21 -6.46 3.69
CA SER A 78 8.89 -5.89 3.42
C SER A 78 8.84 -4.44 3.91
N LYS A 79 8.30 -3.53 3.09
CA LYS A 79 8.10 -2.11 3.42
C LYS A 79 6.62 -1.78 3.34
N SER A 80 6.10 -1.10 4.36
CA SER A 80 4.72 -0.61 4.36
C SER A 80 4.65 0.85 3.93
N VAL A 81 3.74 1.14 3.01
CA VAL A 81 3.43 2.47 2.47
C VAL A 81 2.03 2.83 2.94
N SER A 82 1.94 3.53 4.08
CA SER A 82 0.67 4.03 4.62
C SER A 82 0.23 5.28 3.88
N ARG A 83 -0.81 5.16 3.05
CA ARG A 83 -1.39 6.29 2.32
C ARG A 83 -2.32 7.16 3.18
N LEU A 84 -2.72 6.69 4.36
CA LEU A 84 -3.54 7.43 5.32
C LEU A 84 -2.82 8.68 5.84
N GLU A 85 -1.55 8.54 6.19
CA GLU A 85 -0.78 9.61 6.85
C GLU A 85 0.05 10.43 5.86
N THR A 86 0.61 9.75 4.87
CA THR A 86 1.63 10.34 4.00
C THR A 86 1.07 10.86 2.68
N HIS A 87 -0.13 10.39 2.30
CA HIS A 87 -0.78 10.68 1.03
C HIS A 87 0.11 10.36 -0.19
N TYR A 88 0.92 9.30 -0.12
CA TYR A 88 1.66 8.82 -1.28
C TYR A 88 0.71 8.42 -2.42
N THR A 89 1.04 8.87 -3.63
CA THR A 89 0.27 8.62 -4.85
C THR A 89 0.99 7.77 -5.86
N THR A 90 2.31 7.65 -5.74
CA THR A 90 3.14 6.93 -6.71
C THR A 90 4.31 6.23 -6.01
N LEU A 91 4.59 5.00 -6.43
CA LEU A 91 5.84 4.28 -6.12
C LEU A 91 6.87 4.55 -7.21
N ILE A 92 8.05 5.00 -6.83
CA ILE A 92 9.16 5.28 -7.73
C ILE A 92 10.23 4.20 -7.55
N PHE A 93 10.31 3.30 -8.51
CA PHE A 93 11.38 2.32 -8.63
C PHE A 93 12.48 2.85 -9.55
N PRO A 94 13.73 2.35 -9.45
CA PRO A 94 14.82 2.74 -10.35
C PRO A 94 14.51 2.62 -11.86
N ASN A 95 13.64 1.69 -12.26
CA ASN A 95 13.31 1.40 -13.65
C ASN A 95 11.82 1.53 -13.99
N ALA A 96 10.96 1.95 -13.05
CA ALA A 96 9.52 1.98 -13.24
C ALA A 96 8.84 2.96 -12.27
N LYS A 97 7.62 3.35 -12.62
CA LYS A 97 6.72 4.10 -11.74
C LYS A 97 5.37 3.40 -11.71
N ILE A 98 4.74 3.36 -10.54
CA ILE A 98 3.42 2.77 -10.35
C ILE A 98 2.54 3.77 -9.61
N ASP A 99 1.43 4.15 -10.22
CA ASP A 99 0.42 4.98 -9.56
C ASP A 99 -0.39 4.13 -8.59
N ILE A 100 -0.50 4.62 -7.37
CA ILE A 100 -1.24 4.03 -6.26
C ILE A 100 -2.35 4.98 -5.78
N ILE A 101 -2.89 5.81 -6.68
CA ILE A 101 -3.89 6.85 -6.35
C ILE A 101 -5.23 6.23 -5.91
N LYS A 102 -5.55 5.05 -6.44
CA LYS A 102 -6.73 4.27 -6.09
C LYS A 102 -6.36 2.80 -6.07
N LEU A 103 -6.65 2.12 -4.96
CA LEU A 103 -6.51 0.67 -4.86
C LEU A 103 -7.83 -0.03 -5.22
N ASP A 104 -7.70 -1.21 -5.79
CA ASP A 104 -8.85 -2.09 -6.07
C ASP A 104 -9.14 -3.04 -4.90
N ARG A 105 -8.23 -3.09 -3.91
CA ARG A 105 -8.28 -3.97 -2.74
C ARG A 105 -7.80 -3.21 -1.50
N LEU A 106 -8.06 -3.78 -0.31
CA LEU A 106 -7.61 -3.17 0.95
C LEU A 106 -6.07 -3.05 1.02
N TYR A 107 -5.37 -4.09 0.57
CA TYR A 107 -3.92 -4.07 0.45
C TYR A 107 -3.51 -4.46 -0.96
N GLU A 108 -2.55 -3.72 -1.51
CA GLU A 108 -1.86 -4.10 -2.74
C GLU A 108 -0.38 -4.32 -2.45
N TYR A 109 0.21 -5.32 -3.10
CA TYR A 109 1.60 -5.68 -2.88
C TYR A 109 2.37 -5.64 -4.20
N TYR A 110 3.58 -5.11 -4.14
CA TYR A 110 4.46 -5.03 -5.30
C TYR A 110 5.81 -5.68 -4.99
N LEU A 111 6.14 -6.71 -5.75
CA LEU A 111 7.43 -7.39 -5.70
C LEU A 111 8.45 -6.59 -6.52
N TYR A 112 9.65 -6.40 -5.98
CA TYR A 112 10.71 -5.71 -6.69
C TYR A 112 12.07 -6.33 -6.42
N GLN A 113 12.81 -6.58 -7.50
CA GLN A 113 14.21 -6.97 -7.48
C GLN A 113 14.97 -6.10 -8.48
N LYS A 114 16.13 -5.58 -8.09
CA LYS A 114 16.95 -4.70 -8.92
C LYS A 114 17.24 -5.34 -10.28
N GLY A 115 16.92 -4.62 -11.35
CA GLY A 115 17.06 -5.11 -12.73
C GLY A 115 15.85 -5.85 -13.28
N LYS A 116 14.85 -6.19 -12.45
CA LYS A 116 13.53 -6.69 -12.88
C LYS A 116 12.51 -5.57 -12.85
N LYS A 117 11.49 -5.65 -13.70
CA LYS A 117 10.32 -4.76 -13.63
C LYS A 117 9.55 -5.10 -12.34
N PRO A 118 9.07 -4.11 -11.56
CA PRO A 118 8.21 -4.40 -10.42
C PRO A 118 6.94 -5.13 -10.86
N HIS A 119 6.44 -6.01 -10.01
CA HIS A 119 5.31 -6.88 -10.30
C HIS A 119 4.25 -6.76 -9.20
N LYS A 120 2.99 -6.53 -9.58
CA LYS A 120 1.87 -6.51 -8.63
C LYS A 120 1.51 -7.95 -8.28
N LEU A 121 1.57 -8.29 -6.99
CA LEU A 121 1.16 -9.60 -6.50
C LEU A 121 -0.35 -9.76 -6.70
N MET A 122 -0.76 -10.80 -7.44
CA MET A 122 -2.14 -10.98 -7.86
C MET A 122 -2.94 -11.84 -6.89
N ASP A 123 -2.33 -12.90 -6.36
CA ASP A 123 -2.95 -13.80 -5.39
C ASP A 123 -2.30 -13.65 -4.01
N ILE A 124 -3.02 -13.00 -3.10
CA ILE A 124 -2.55 -12.81 -1.72
C ILE A 124 -2.94 -13.98 -0.80
N ALA A 125 -3.89 -14.83 -1.21
CA ALA A 125 -4.33 -15.97 -0.42
C ALA A 125 -3.33 -17.12 -0.53
N THR A 126 -2.76 -17.30 -1.73
CA THR A 126 -1.69 -18.28 -2.00
C THR A 126 -0.48 -17.65 -2.71
N PRO A 127 0.25 -16.72 -2.05
CA PRO A 127 1.23 -15.87 -2.72
C PRO A 127 2.58 -16.55 -3.00
N ALA A 128 2.83 -17.74 -2.42
CA ALA A 128 4.15 -18.37 -2.41
C ALA A 128 4.66 -18.70 -3.82
N GLU A 129 3.81 -19.23 -4.71
CA GLU A 129 4.22 -19.59 -6.08
C GLU A 129 4.70 -18.36 -6.86
N GLU A 130 3.89 -17.31 -6.87
CA GLU A 130 4.16 -16.05 -7.57
C GLU A 130 5.43 -15.35 -7.02
N ILE A 131 5.63 -15.36 -5.70
CA ILE A 131 6.81 -14.81 -5.06
C ILE A 131 8.07 -15.63 -5.39
N ASN A 132 7.98 -16.96 -5.35
CA ASN A 132 9.09 -17.84 -5.65
C ASN A 132 9.53 -17.69 -7.11
N GLU A 133 8.57 -17.62 -8.03
CA GLU A 133 8.84 -17.37 -9.44
C GLU A 133 9.51 -16.00 -9.64
N TYR A 134 8.95 -14.95 -9.04
CA TYR A 134 9.48 -13.60 -9.22
C TYR A 134 10.91 -13.44 -8.66
N PHE A 135 11.22 -14.00 -7.48
CA PHE A 135 12.54 -13.88 -6.84
C PHE A 135 13.50 -15.05 -7.16
N ASN A 136 13.07 -16.05 -7.92
CA ASN A 136 13.82 -17.28 -8.21
C ASN A 136 14.20 -18.08 -6.93
N ILE A 137 13.27 -18.25 -6.00
CA ILE A 137 13.50 -18.98 -4.75
C ILE A 137 13.35 -20.49 -4.99
N ALA A 138 14.47 -21.22 -4.96
CA ALA A 138 14.47 -22.66 -5.22
C ALA A 138 14.10 -23.53 -4.01
N ASN A 139 14.33 -23.02 -2.79
CA ASN A 139 14.11 -23.76 -1.54
C ASN A 139 13.33 -22.88 -0.54
N PRO A 140 12.02 -22.65 -0.78
CA PRO A 140 11.23 -21.78 0.07
C PRO A 140 11.09 -22.35 1.48
N LYS A 141 11.17 -21.46 2.48
CA LYS A 141 10.88 -21.76 3.88
C LYS A 141 9.45 -21.35 4.16
N TYR A 142 8.67 -22.28 4.74
CA TYR A 142 7.33 -22.00 5.18
C TYR A 142 7.35 -21.73 6.70
N PRO A 143 6.67 -20.68 7.19
CA PRO A 143 6.51 -20.47 8.61
C PRO A 143 5.81 -21.69 9.21
N LYS A 144 6.19 -22.07 10.44
CA LYS A 144 5.46 -23.12 11.15
C LYS A 144 4.06 -22.61 11.43
N GLU A 145 3.05 -23.42 11.18
CA GLU A 145 1.69 -23.14 11.67
C GLU A 145 1.81 -22.88 13.18
N SER A 146 1.29 -21.74 13.63
CA SER A 146 1.13 -21.50 15.06
C SER A 146 0.10 -22.49 15.57
N GLU A 147 0.57 -23.50 16.32
CA GLU A 147 -0.26 -24.44 17.09
C GLU A 147 -1.24 -23.71 18.02
#